data_AF-A0A9D7NUM5-F1
#
_entry.id   AF-A0A9D7NUM5-F1
#
_cell.length_a   1.000
_cell.length_b   1.000
_cell.length_c   1.000
_cell.angle_alpha   90.00
_cell.angle_beta   90.00
_cell.angle_gamma   90.00
#
_symmetry.space_group_name_H-M   'P 1'
#
loop_
_entity.id
_entity.type
_entity.pdbx_description
1 polymer ?
#
loop_
_entity_poly.entity_id
_entity_poly.type
_entity_poly.pdbx_seq_one_letter_code
_entity_poly.pdbx_strand_id
1 'polypeptide(L)' 'MNTLLAARERAHAALGARFDLKAFHNLILQSGSMPMTLLNTRVDQWIAKQQGT' A
#
# COMPACT_ATOMS: atom_id res chain seq x y z
N MET A 1 -17.58 -1.12 -4.59
CA MET A 1 -16.35 -0.50 -5.14
C MET A 1 -15.45 -0.15 -3.95
N ASN A 2 -14.52 -1.03 -3.57
CA ASN A 2 -13.72 -0.86 -2.34
C ASN A 2 -12.22 -0.85 -2.70
N THR A 3 -11.77 0.21 -3.36
CA THR A 3 -10.41 0.35 -3.93
C THR A 3 -9.28 0.21 -2.91
N LEU A 4 -9.48 0.70 -1.68
CA LEU A 4 -8.49 0.58 -0.61
C LEU A 4 -8.29 -0.87 -0.15
N LEU A 5 -9.37 -1.68 -0.15
CA LEU A 5 -9.27 -3.10 0.16
C LEU A 5 -8.45 -3.81 -0.93
N ALA A 6 -8.70 -3.52 -2.20
CA ALA A 6 -7.93 -4.10 -3.30
C ALA A 6 -6.43 -3.73 -3.22
N ALA A 7 -6.10 -2.50 -2.82
CA ALA A 7 -4.72 -2.09 -2.60
C ALA A 7 -4.06 -2.86 -1.44
N ARG A 8 -4.80 -3.08 -0.35
CA ARG A 8 -4.33 -3.87 0.79
C ARG A 8 -4.11 -5.33 0.44
N GLU A 9 -5.05 -5.97 -0.25
CA GLU A 9 -4.94 -7.38 -0.67
C GLU A 9 -3.73 -7.58 -1.60
N ARG A 10 -3.52 -6.66 -2.54
CA ARG A 10 -2.33 -6.68 -3.42
C ARG A 10 -1.03 -6.53 -2.64
N ALA A 11 -0.97 -5.59 -1.68
CA ALA A 11 0.20 -5.43 -0.82
C ALA A 11 0.49 -6.67 0.03
N HIS A 12 -0.56 -7.28 0.60
CA HIS A 12 -0.46 -8.51 1.37
C HIS A 12 0.05 -9.67 0.52
N ALA A 13 -0.50 -9.84 -0.70
CA ALA A 13 -0.06 -10.87 -1.64
C ALA A 13 1.40 -10.68 -2.09
N ALA A 14 1.84 -9.44 -2.31
CA ALA A 14 3.19 -9.14 -2.78
C ALA A 14 4.28 -9.24 -1.70
N LEU A 15 3.92 -9.00 -0.43
CA LEU A 15 4.89 -8.96 0.69
C LEU A 15 4.83 -10.20 1.59
N GLY A 16 3.72 -10.94 1.59
CA GLY A 16 3.55 -12.15 2.40
C GLY A 16 3.83 -11.88 3.88
N ALA A 17 4.73 -12.66 4.48
CA ALA A 17 5.13 -12.52 5.88
C ALA A 17 5.79 -11.17 6.22
N ARG A 18 6.30 -10.44 5.21
CA ARG A 18 6.89 -9.10 5.39
C ARG A 18 5.83 -7.99 5.38
N PHE A 19 4.57 -8.32 5.14
CA PHE A 19 3.50 -7.33 5.15
C PHE A 19 3.24 -6.82 6.57
N ASP A 20 3.39 -5.50 6.75
CA ASP A 20 3.00 -4.82 7.98
C ASP A 20 1.76 -3.94 7.75
N LEU A 21 0.65 -4.32 8.39
CA LEU A 21 -0.61 -3.59 8.32
C LEU A 21 -0.51 -2.17 8.92
N LYS A 22 0.28 -1.98 9.97
CA LYS A 22 0.50 -0.64 10.56
C LYS A 22 1.26 0.24 9.58
N ALA A 23 2.32 -0.30 8.96
CA ALA A 23 3.08 0.43 7.95
C ALA A 23 2.21 0.79 6.73
N PHE A 24 1.34 -0.13 6.29
CA PHE A 24 0.37 0.15 5.23
C PHE A 24 -0.58 1.29 5.63
N HIS A 25 -1.20 1.25 6.81
CA HIS A 25 -2.08 2.35 7.25
C HIS A 25 -1.34 3.67 7.38
N ASN A 26 -0.10 3.66 7.85
CA ASN A 26 0.73 4.86 7.92
C ASN A 26 0.96 5.46 6.54
N LEU A 27 1.24 4.64 5.51
CA LEU A 27 1.34 5.10 4.13
C LEU A 27 0.07 5.83 3.67
N ILE A 28 -1.10 5.25 3.96
CA ILE A 28 -2.39 5.82 3.55
C ILE A 28 -2.68 7.13 4.28
N LEU A 29 -2.51 7.16 5.61
CA LEU A 29 -2.81 8.34 6.44
C LEU A 29 -1.83 9.50 6.20
N GLN A 30 -0.54 9.21 6.01
CA GLN A 30 0.48 10.24 5.71
C GLN A 30 0.30 10.85 4.32
N SER A 31 -0.32 10.12 3.40
CA SER A 31 -0.49 10.60 2.02
C SER A 31 -1.54 11.70 1.88
N GLY A 32 -2.37 11.94 2.91
CA GLY A 32 -3.43 12.94 2.90
C GLY A 32 -4.53 12.65 1.88
N SER A 33 -5.39 13.64 1.63
CA SER A 33 -6.43 13.51 0.59
C SER A 33 -5.80 13.63 -0.79
N MET A 34 -5.89 12.57 -1.59
CA MET A 34 -5.26 12.48 -2.90
C MET A 34 -6.11 11.66 -3.88
N PRO A 35 -5.93 11.85 -5.20
CA PRO A 35 -6.57 11.01 -6.21
C PRO A 35 -6.22 9.53 -6.01
N MET A 36 -7.20 8.64 -6.23
CA MET A 36 -7.02 7.19 -6.09
C MET A 36 -5.94 6.62 -7.02
N THR A 37 -5.75 7.22 -8.21
CA THR A 37 -4.70 6.84 -9.15
C THR A 37 -3.31 7.03 -8.53
N LEU A 38 -3.08 8.17 -7.91
CA LEU A 38 -1.81 8.49 -7.26
C LEU A 38 -1.63 7.65 -5.98
N LEU A 39 -2.71 7.33 -5.26
CA LEU A 39 -2.65 6.44 -4.10
C LEU A 39 -2.14 5.06 -4.52
N ASN A 40 -2.66 4.51 -5.62
CA ASN A 40 -2.21 3.23 -6.15
C ASN A 40 -0.72 3.25 -6.50
N THR A 41 -0.25 4.28 -7.21
CA THR A 41 1.18 4.44 -7.52
C THR A 41 2.04 4.47 -6.26
N ARG A 42 1.61 5.17 -5.20
CA ARG A 42 2.35 5.19 -3.92
C ARG A 42 2.39 3.84 -3.24
N VAL A 43 1.29 3.09 -3.26
CA VAL A 43 1.27 1.72 -2.73
C VAL A 43 2.23 0.83 -3.51
N ASP A 44 2.27 0.93 -4.85
CA ASP A 44 3.19 0.14 -5.68
C ASP A 44 4.66 0.47 -5.38
N GLN A 45 5.00 1.76 -5.25
CA GLN A 45 6.33 2.21 -4.86
C GLN A 45 6.72 1.71 -3.47
N TRP A 46 5.79 1.74 -2.52
CA TRP A 46 6.02 1.25 -1.16
C TRP A 46 6.25 -0.26 -1.14
N ILE A 47 5.44 -1.05 -1.87
CA ILE A 47 5.64 -2.51 -2.02
C ILE A 47 7.04 -2.80 -2.57
N ALA A 48 7.43 -2.14 -3.67
CA ALA A 48 8.74 -2.32 -4.28
C ALA A 48 9.88 -2.02 -3.30
N LYS A 49 9.74 -0.97 -2.49
CA LYS A 49 10.70 -0.64 -1.43
C LYS A 49 10.78 -1.73 -0.36
N GLN A 50 9.65 -2.27 0.10
CA GLN A 50 9.60 -3.32 1.14
C GLN A 50 10.15 -4.68 0.66
N GLN A 51 10.09 -4.97 -0.64
CA GLN A 51 10.65 -6.17 -1.25
C GLN A 51 12.18 -6.10 -1.40
N GLY A 52 12.73 -4.90 -1.58
CA GLY A 52 14.18 -4.67 -1.71
C GLY A 52 14.92 -4.52 -0.37
N THR A 53 14.20 -4.55 0.76
CA THR A 53 14.79 -4.62 2.11
C THR A 53 14.72 -6.06 2.63
#